data_AF-A0A7Y9I935-F1
#
_entry.id   AF-A0A7Y9I935-F1
#
_cell.length_a   1.000
_cell.length_b   1.000
_cell.length_c   1.000
_cell.angle_alpha   90.00
_cell.angle_beta   90.00
_cell.angle_gamma   90.00
#
_symmetry.space_group_name_H-M   'P 1'
#
loop_
_entity.id
_entity.type
_entity.pdbx_description
1 polymer ?
#
loop_
_entity_poly.entity_id
_entity_poly.type
_entity_poly.pdbx_seq_one_letter_code
_entity_poly.pdbx_strand_id
1 'polypeptide(L)'
;MSQIGARQVIKAPKTAAGIRTVTFPEWLVPEVEQHFATFGELGGLRRVFVGPYGVTPARTNFSKIWARALKDAGLAGIHIHDLRHTGNHLAAISGASTRELMARMGHASVDAALVYQHRSDSRDRVIAESLNAMIKTARPANSRRSGHVEGTHTG
;
A
#
# COMPACT_ATOMS: atom_id res chain seq x y z
N MET A 1 3.36 15.62 19.23
CA MET A 1 2.63 16.90 19.17
C MET A 1 3.00 17.69 20.41
N SER A 2 3.29 18.99 20.30
CA SER A 2 3.49 19.84 21.47
C SER A 2 2.54 21.01 21.34
N GLN A 3 1.75 21.23 22.38
CA GLN A 3 0.79 22.32 22.44
C GLN A 3 1.51 23.54 23.03
N ILE A 4 1.51 24.64 22.29
CA ILE A 4 1.85 25.97 22.82
C ILE A 4 0.68 26.87 22.41
N GLY A 5 -0.28 27.07 23.33
CA GLY A 5 -1.54 27.77 23.05
C GLY A 5 -2.50 27.03 22.09
N ALA A 6 -3.56 27.72 21.66
CA ALA A 6 -4.65 27.21 20.81
C ALA A 6 -4.25 26.91 19.35
N ARG A 7 -2.96 27.01 19.01
CA ARG A 7 -2.46 26.87 17.63
C ARG A 7 -1.62 25.59 17.51
N GLN A 8 -2.09 24.64 16.69
CA GLN A 8 -1.30 23.45 16.36
C GLN A 8 -0.11 23.86 15.47
N VAL A 9 1.10 23.62 15.94
CA VAL A 9 2.34 23.82 15.15
C VAL A 9 2.74 22.49 14.52
N ILE A 10 2.82 22.46 13.18
CA ILE A 10 3.37 21.33 12.44
C ILE A 10 4.88 21.30 12.72
N LYS A 11 5.33 20.33 13.50
CA LYS A 11 6.77 20.09 13.67
C LYS A 11 7.26 19.27 12.49
N ALA A 12 8.41 19.65 11.93
CA ALA A 12 9.14 18.79 11.01
C ALA A 12 9.35 17.41 11.68
N PRO A 13 9.22 16.30 10.93
CA PRO A 13 9.45 14.98 11.49
C PRO A 13 10.82 14.90 12.15
N LYS A 14 10.87 14.23 13.32
CA LYS A 14 12.08 14.12 14.15
C LYS A 14 13.25 13.43 13.43
N THR A 15 13.01 12.74 12.33
CA THR A 15 14.01 11.96 11.59
C THR A 15 13.74 12.06 10.09
N ALA A 16 14.80 11.89 9.28
CA ALA A 16 14.68 11.84 7.81
C ALA A 16 13.72 10.74 7.34
N ALA A 17 13.66 9.60 8.03
CA ALA A 17 12.71 8.51 7.77
C ALA A 17 11.23 8.92 7.96
N GLY A 18 10.95 10.04 8.63
CA GLY A 18 9.60 10.58 8.77
C GLY A 18 9.09 11.33 7.53
N ILE A 19 9.97 11.68 6.59
CA ILE A 19 9.59 12.23 5.27
C ILE A 19 9.73 11.13 4.24
N ARG A 20 8.65 10.86 3.50
CA ARG A 20 8.65 9.85 2.44
C ARG A 20 7.64 10.18 1.37
N THR A 21 8.01 9.85 0.13
CA THR A 21 7.10 9.87 -1.01
C THR A 21 6.32 8.56 -1.02
N VAL A 22 5.00 8.64 -1.06
CA VAL A 22 4.12 7.47 -1.19
C VAL A 22 3.35 7.60 -2.49
N THR A 23 3.57 6.65 -3.39
CA THR A 23 2.77 6.52 -4.60
C THR A 23 1.43 5.87 -4.25
N PHE A 24 0.34 6.52 -4.66
CA PHE A 24 -1.00 6.00 -4.54
C PHE A 24 -1.55 5.58 -5.92
N PRO A 25 -2.58 4.70 -5.96
CA PRO A 25 -3.15 4.22 -7.23
C PRO A 25 -3.79 5.34 -8.07
N GLU A 26 -3.77 5.18 -9.39
CA GLU A 26 -4.33 6.16 -10.33
C GLU A 26 -5.81 6.45 -10.10
N TRP A 27 -6.60 5.44 -9.73
CA TRP A 27 -8.03 5.62 -9.45
C TRP A 27 -8.31 6.58 -8.29
N LEU A 28 -7.34 6.81 -7.39
CA LEU A 28 -7.48 7.71 -6.25
C LEU A 28 -7.21 9.18 -6.63
N VAL A 29 -6.58 9.43 -7.79
CA VAL A 29 -6.29 10.78 -8.28
C VAL A 29 -7.55 11.67 -8.34
N PRO A 30 -8.65 11.28 -9.01
CA PRO A 30 -9.84 12.13 -9.09
C PRO A 30 -10.47 12.44 -7.73
N GLU A 31 -10.47 11.47 -6.81
CA GLU A 31 -10.97 11.65 -5.43
C GLU A 31 -10.14 12.69 -4.66
N VAL A 32 -8.82 12.62 -4.80
CA VAL A 32 -7.89 13.56 -4.17
C VAL A 32 -8.05 14.96 -4.76
N GLU A 33 -8.14 15.08 -6.08
CA GLU A 33 -8.35 16.35 -6.77
C GLU A 33 -9.68 17.00 -6.36
N GLN A 34 -10.77 16.23 -6.33
CA GLN A 34 -12.08 16.71 -5.87
C GLN A 34 -12.02 17.20 -4.42
N HIS A 35 -11.34 16.46 -3.54
CA HIS A 35 -11.16 16.86 -2.15
C HIS A 35 -10.36 18.16 -2.04
N PHE A 36 -9.27 18.31 -2.80
CA PHE A 36 -8.50 19.55 -2.84
C PHE A 36 -9.34 20.74 -3.31
N ALA A 37 -10.13 20.57 -4.37
CA ALA A 37 -11.00 21.63 -4.89
C ALA A 37 -12.08 22.04 -3.89
N THR A 38 -12.60 21.10 -3.10
CA THR A 38 -13.73 21.34 -2.19
C THR A 38 -13.29 21.84 -0.81
N PHE A 39 -12.19 21.29 -0.27
CA PHE A 39 -11.80 21.48 1.14
C PHE A 39 -10.37 22.00 1.32
N GLY A 40 -9.56 22.02 0.26
CA GLY A 40 -8.18 22.51 0.33
C GLY A 40 -8.14 24.03 0.54
N GLU A 41 -7.17 24.50 1.33
CA GLU A 41 -6.93 25.94 1.44
C GLU A 41 -6.15 26.45 0.19
N LEU A 42 -6.48 27.65 -0.31
CA LEU A 42 -5.81 28.26 -1.49
C LEU A 42 -4.37 28.73 -1.20
N GLY A 43 -3.43 28.50 -2.13
CA GLY A 43 -2.01 28.89 -2.02
C GLY A 43 -1.09 27.77 -1.46
N GLY A 44 0.24 27.98 -1.48
CA GLY A 44 1.35 27.01 -1.32
C GLY A 44 1.21 25.76 -0.40
N LEU A 45 2.14 25.54 0.54
CA LEU A 45 2.15 24.35 1.41
C LEU A 45 1.02 24.43 2.46
N ARG A 46 -0.21 24.10 2.05
CA ARG A 46 -1.41 24.19 2.90
C ARG A 46 -2.01 22.84 3.24
N ARG A 47 -2.96 22.86 4.17
CA ARG A 47 -3.59 21.67 4.75
C ARG A 47 -4.61 21.09 3.78
N VAL A 48 -4.52 19.78 3.58
CA VAL A 48 -5.48 19.01 2.78
C VAL A 48 -6.74 18.67 3.59
N PHE A 49 -6.58 18.38 4.88
CA PHE A 49 -7.69 18.03 5.78
C PHE A 49 -7.94 19.18 6.75
N VAL A 50 -9.01 19.93 6.49
CA VAL A 50 -9.40 21.13 7.24
C VAL A 50 -10.79 20.92 7.82
N GLY A 51 -10.91 21.08 9.13
CA GLY A 51 -12.20 21.08 9.82
C GLY A 51 -12.94 22.41 9.63
N PRO A 52 -14.20 22.51 10.08
CA PRO A 52 -15.08 23.65 9.83
C PRO A 52 -14.56 25.00 10.35
N TYR A 53 -13.58 24.99 11.27
CA TYR A 53 -12.94 26.19 11.81
C TYR A 53 -11.59 26.52 11.15
N GLY A 54 -11.30 25.99 9.97
CA GLY A 54 -10.03 26.27 9.29
C GLY A 54 -8.82 25.65 9.98
N VAL A 55 -9.01 24.55 10.73
CA VAL A 55 -7.94 23.85 11.46
C VAL A 55 -8.02 22.36 11.26
N THR A 56 -6.89 21.66 11.27
CA THR A 56 -6.89 20.19 11.25
C THR A 56 -7.67 19.67 12.46
N PRO A 57 -8.64 18.77 12.26
CA PRO A 57 -9.43 18.25 13.37
C PRO A 57 -8.55 17.65 14.47
N ALA A 58 -8.78 18.07 15.72
CA ALA A 58 -8.19 17.42 16.87
C ALA A 58 -8.61 15.95 16.92
N ARG A 59 -7.77 15.08 17.51
CA ARG A 59 -8.01 13.64 17.61
C ARG A 59 -9.41 13.30 18.16
N THR A 60 -9.87 14.05 19.17
CA THR A 60 -11.18 13.87 19.80
C THR A 60 -12.35 14.17 18.85
N ASN A 61 -12.22 15.19 18.01
CA ASN A 61 -13.24 15.51 17.00
C ASN A 61 -13.20 14.49 15.85
N PHE A 62 -12.01 14.03 15.47
CA PHE A 62 -11.84 13.02 14.44
C PHE A 62 -12.51 11.69 14.82
N SER A 63 -12.47 11.27 16.09
CA SER A 63 -13.16 10.04 16.54
C SER A 63 -14.66 10.07 16.29
N LYS A 64 -15.32 11.24 16.42
CA LYS A 64 -16.76 11.39 16.13
C LYS A 64 -17.04 11.30 14.63
N ILE A 65 -16.20 11.94 13.82
CA ILE A 65 -16.26 11.88 12.35
C ILE A 65 -16.11 10.42 11.89
N TRP A 66 -15.12 9.71 12.45
CA TRP A 66 -14.88 8.31 12.13
C TRP A 66 -16.05 7.41 12.50
N ALA A 67 -16.63 7.58 13.71
CA ALA A 67 -17.80 6.82 14.13
C ALA A 67 -19.01 7.05 13.21
N ARG A 68 -19.21 8.29 12.72
CA ARG A 68 -20.24 8.58 11.72
C ARG A 68 -19.96 7.88 10.40
N ALA A 69 -18.73 7.96 9.89
CA ALA A 69 -18.34 7.31 8.65
C ALA A 69 -18.55 5.78 8.70
N LEU A 70 -18.22 5.14 9.83
CA LEU A 70 -18.49 3.72 10.04
C LEU A 70 -19.99 3.41 10.02
N LYS A 71 -20.80 4.22 10.71
CA LYS A 71 -22.25 4.05 10.72
C LYS A 71 -22.83 4.15 9.31
N ASP A 72 -22.41 5.15 8.54
CA ASP A 72 -22.90 5.38 7.18
C ASP A 72 -22.46 4.26 6.23
N ALA A 73 -21.30 3.65 6.48
CA ALA A 73 -20.81 2.47 5.77
C ALA A 73 -21.38 1.13 6.28
N GLY A 74 -22.21 1.13 7.34
CA GLY A 74 -22.73 -0.10 7.96
C GLY A 74 -21.68 -0.94 8.69
N LEU A 75 -20.56 -0.33 9.10
CA LEU A 75 -19.43 -0.99 9.75
C LEU A 75 -19.40 -0.68 11.25
N ALA A 76 -18.86 -1.60 12.04
CA ALA A 76 -18.66 -1.44 13.48
C ALA A 76 -17.33 -2.06 13.93
N GLY A 77 -16.76 -1.55 15.03
CA GLY A 77 -15.56 -2.13 15.65
C GLY A 77 -14.24 -1.86 14.92
N ILE A 78 -14.24 -1.02 13.88
CA ILE A 78 -13.03 -0.69 13.11
C ILE A 78 -12.40 0.59 13.66
N HIS A 79 -11.10 0.59 13.92
CA HIS A 79 -10.33 1.77 14.25
C HIS A 79 -9.68 2.38 13.01
N ILE A 80 -9.42 3.68 13.02
CA ILE A 80 -8.75 4.35 11.88
C ILE A 80 -7.38 3.73 11.57
N HIS A 81 -6.68 3.21 12.58
CA HIS A 81 -5.39 2.53 12.39
C HIS A 81 -5.51 1.19 11.65
N ASP A 82 -6.69 0.57 11.64
CA ASP A 82 -6.94 -0.68 10.91
C ASP A 82 -6.88 -0.46 9.39
N LEU A 83 -7.17 0.77 8.92
CA LEU A 83 -6.94 1.13 7.52
C LEU A 83 -5.46 1.05 7.15
N ARG A 84 -4.56 1.50 8.05
CA ARG A 84 -3.11 1.39 7.83
C ARG A 84 -2.67 -0.07 7.84
N HIS A 85 -3.20 -0.88 8.76
CA HIS A 85 -2.93 -2.32 8.78
C HIS A 85 -3.38 -3.00 7.49
N THR A 86 -4.58 -2.68 7.01
CA THR A 86 -5.13 -3.19 5.75
C THR A 86 -4.25 -2.78 4.56
N GLY A 87 -3.89 -1.50 4.45
CA GLY A 87 -3.03 -1.02 3.36
C GLY A 87 -1.64 -1.67 3.36
N ASN A 88 -1.06 -1.93 4.53
CA ASN A 88 0.22 -2.63 4.64
C ASN A 88 0.09 -4.12 4.25
N HIS A 89 -1.00 -4.78 4.64
CA HIS A 89 -1.27 -6.14 4.24
C HIS A 89 -1.46 -6.26 2.72
N LEU A 90 -2.24 -5.35 2.12
CA LEU A 90 -2.44 -5.27 0.67
C LEU A 90 -1.11 -5.06 -0.10
N ALA A 91 -0.24 -4.20 0.42
CA ALA A 91 1.10 -4.02 -0.16
C ALA A 91 1.99 -5.27 -0.01
N ALA A 92 1.85 -6.03 1.08
CA ALA A 92 2.63 -7.25 1.30
C ALA A 92 2.18 -8.40 0.38
N ILE A 93 0.87 -8.54 0.14
CA ILE A 93 0.34 -9.55 -0.79
C ILE A 93 0.61 -9.20 -2.26
N SER A 94 0.82 -7.92 -2.60
CA SER A 94 1.11 -7.49 -3.98
C SER A 94 2.50 -7.89 -4.48
N GLY A 95 3.30 -8.59 -3.65
CA GLY A 95 4.64 -9.04 -4.01
C GLY A 95 5.75 -8.03 -3.72
N ALA A 96 5.46 -6.91 -3.05
CA ALA A 96 6.49 -5.94 -2.68
C ALA A 96 7.59 -6.58 -1.83
N SER A 97 8.84 -6.23 -2.12
CA SER A 97 10.01 -6.65 -1.35
C SER A 97 10.00 -6.04 0.06
N THR A 98 10.75 -6.64 0.98
CA THR A 98 10.94 -6.10 2.34
C THR A 98 11.37 -4.63 2.31
N ARG A 99 12.27 -4.26 1.39
CA ARG A 99 12.80 -2.90 1.27
C ARG A 99 11.72 -1.91 0.82
N GLU A 100 10.90 -2.27 -0.17
CA GLU A 100 9.79 -1.44 -0.65
C GLU A 100 8.71 -1.27 0.42
N LEU A 101 8.41 -2.36 1.13
CA LEU A 101 7.50 -2.37 2.27
C LEU A 101 7.98 -1.45 3.39
N MET A 102 9.26 -1.52 3.77
CA MET A 102 9.85 -0.62 4.78
C MET A 102 9.78 0.84 4.35
N ALA A 103 10.13 1.14 3.09
CA ALA A 103 10.08 2.49 2.54
C ALA A 103 8.64 3.07 2.56
N ARG A 104 7.64 2.28 2.16
CA ARG A 104 6.22 2.68 2.18
C ARG A 104 5.70 2.88 3.61
N MET A 105 5.99 1.93 4.50
CA MET A 105 5.46 1.93 5.85
C MET A 105 6.09 2.98 6.76
N GLY A 106 7.32 3.43 6.47
CA GLY A 106 8.07 4.36 7.32
C GLY A 106 8.49 3.75 8.65
N HIS A 107 8.60 2.41 8.72
CA HIS A 107 9.18 1.71 9.86
C HIS A 107 10.69 1.55 9.61
N ALA A 108 11.49 1.87 10.63
CA ALA A 108 12.94 1.68 10.56
C ALA A 108 13.35 0.20 10.72
N SER A 109 12.49 -0.67 11.29
CA SER A 109 12.83 -2.06 11.57
C SER A 109 12.33 -3.03 10.51
N VAL A 110 13.20 -3.98 10.17
CA VAL A 110 12.92 -5.13 9.29
C VAL A 110 11.81 -6.01 9.89
N ASP A 111 11.79 -6.18 11.21
CA ASP A 111 10.81 -7.00 11.93
C ASP A 111 9.36 -6.61 11.64
N ALA A 112 9.09 -5.30 11.57
CA ALA A 112 7.74 -4.81 11.27
C ALA A 112 7.29 -5.22 9.85
N ALA A 113 8.21 -5.22 8.87
CA ALA A 113 7.91 -5.63 7.51
C ALA A 113 7.76 -7.15 7.39
N LEU A 114 8.55 -7.92 8.14
CA LEU A 114 8.45 -9.39 8.18
C LEU A 114 7.11 -9.87 8.73
N VAL A 115 6.56 -9.22 9.77
CA VAL A 115 5.22 -9.55 10.30
C VAL A 115 4.13 -9.50 9.22
N TYR A 116 4.21 -8.57 8.27
CA TYR A 116 3.24 -8.50 7.17
C TYR A 116 3.52 -9.50 6.06
N GLN A 117 4.78 -9.83 5.79
CA GLN A 117 5.14 -10.85 4.80
C GLN A 117 4.81 -12.27 5.26
N HIS A 118 5.02 -12.60 6.53
CA HIS A 118 4.66 -13.92 7.07
C HIS A 118 3.15 -14.13 7.12
N ARG A 119 2.35 -13.06 7.22
CA ARG A 119 0.88 -13.16 7.09
C ARG A 119 0.40 -13.42 5.67
N SER A 120 1.27 -13.33 4.65
CA SER A 120 0.92 -13.47 3.24
C SER A 120 1.49 -14.74 2.58
N ASP A 121 1.76 -15.80 3.34
CA ASP A 121 2.27 -17.11 2.87
C ASP A 121 1.46 -17.75 1.72
N SER A 122 0.28 -17.23 1.37
CA SER A 122 -0.40 -17.52 0.10
C SER A 122 0.39 -17.11 -1.16
N ARG A 123 1.49 -16.35 -1.03
CA ARG A 123 2.35 -15.91 -2.15
C ARG A 123 3.07 -17.04 -2.88
N ASP A 124 3.33 -18.17 -2.23
CA ASP A 124 4.08 -19.26 -2.87
C ASP A 124 3.40 -19.78 -4.14
N ARG A 125 2.07 -19.80 -4.17
CA ARG A 125 1.30 -20.15 -5.36
C ARG A 125 1.44 -19.12 -6.48
N VAL A 126 1.39 -17.83 -6.13
CA VAL A 126 1.56 -16.72 -7.11
C VAL A 126 2.97 -16.72 -7.70
N ILE A 127 3.99 -17.01 -6.87
CA ILE A 127 5.38 -17.16 -7.32
C ILE A 127 5.48 -18.36 -8.27
N ALA A 128 4.91 -19.50 -7.91
CA ALA A 128 4.91 -20.68 -8.77
C ALA A 128 4.20 -20.43 -10.11
N GLU A 129 3.06 -19.72 -10.11
CA GLU A 129 2.33 -19.32 -11.31
C GLU A 129 3.13 -18.34 -12.18
N SER A 130 3.77 -17.34 -11.57
CA SER A 130 4.62 -16.37 -12.28
C SER A 130 5.86 -17.05 -12.89
N LEU A 131 6.49 -17.98 -12.18
CA LEU A 131 7.58 -18.81 -12.70
C LEU A 131 7.11 -19.66 -13.88
N ASN A 132 5.94 -20.28 -13.77
CA ASN A 132 5.34 -21.06 -14.84
C ASN A 132 5.05 -20.20 -16.09
N ALA A 133 4.55 -18.98 -15.91
CA ALA A 133 4.33 -18.03 -16.99
C ALA A 133 5.65 -17.61 -17.67
N MET A 134 6.69 -17.27 -16.89
CA MET A 134 8.01 -16.91 -17.43
C MET A 134 8.66 -18.07 -18.19
N ILE A 135 8.59 -19.30 -17.66
CA ILE A 135 9.12 -20.50 -18.33
C ILE A 135 8.36 -20.79 -19.63
N LYS A 136 7.03 -20.64 -19.65
CA LYS A 136 6.22 -20.79 -20.88
C LYS A 136 6.61 -19.78 -21.95
N THR A 137 6.89 -18.53 -21.57
CA THR A 137 7.35 -17.49 -22.50
C THR A 137 8.78 -17.73 -22.98
N ALA A 138 9.66 -18.23 -22.12
CA ALA A 138 11.08 -18.47 -22.41
C ALA A 138 11.36 -19.79 -23.14
N ARG A 139 10.43 -20.76 -23.12
CA ARG A 139 10.60 -22.06 -23.77
C ARG A 139 10.07 -21.98 -25.21
N PRO A 140 10.92 -21.93 -26.25
CA PRO A 140 10.43 -22.03 -27.62
C PRO A 140 9.70 -23.37 -27.79
N ALA A 141 8.56 -23.33 -28.48
CA ALA A 141 7.76 -24.51 -28.79
C ALA A 141 8.47 -25.40 -29.81
N ASN A 142 9.58 -26.07 -29.44
CA ASN A 142 10.09 -27.16 -30.25
C ASN A 142 10.96 -28.17 -29.47
N SER A 143 10.34 -29.28 -29.11
CA SER A 143 11.00 -30.59 -29.21
C SER A 143 9.96 -31.68 -29.45
N ARG A 144 9.26 -31.59 -30.60
CA ARG A 144 8.90 -32.84 -31.28
C ARG A 144 10.21 -33.45 -31.78
N ARG A 145 10.89 -34.21 -30.91
CA ARG A 145 11.78 -35.27 -31.38
C ARG A 145 10.86 -36.27 -32.08
N SER A 146 10.68 -36.10 -33.39
CA SER A 146 10.22 -37.15 -34.27
C SER A 146 11.19 -38.31 -34.10
N GLY A 147 10.72 -39.37 -33.44
CA GLY A 147 11.39 -40.65 -33.53
C GLY A 147 11.28 -41.13 -34.97
N HIS A 148 12.40 -41.13 -35.69
CA HIS A 148 12.61 -42.05 -36.80
C HIS A 148 13.77 -42.94 -36.39
N VAL A 149 13.44 -44.05 -35.75
CA VAL A 149 14.37 -45.16 -35.55
C VAL A 149 14.14 -46.07 -36.75
N GLU A 150 14.89 -45.86 -37.81
CA GLU A 150 14.94 -46.82 -38.91
C GLU A 150 15.92 -47.92 -38.50
N GLY A 151 15.36 -49.00 -37.96
CA GLY A 151 16.10 -50.23 -37.70
C GLY A 151 16.33 -51.01 -38.99
N THR A 152 17.61 -51.27 -39.25
CA THR A 152 18.20 -52.55 -39.71
C THR A 152 17.93 -53.05 -41.14
N HIS A 153 19.01 -53.23 -41.92
CA HIS A 153 19.53 -54.58 -42.15
C HIS A 153 21.01 -54.59 -42.55
N THR A 154 21.80 -55.26 -41.71
CA THR A 154 23.04 -55.97 -42.05
C THR A 154 22.72 -57.19 -42.92
N GLY A 155 23.53 -57.44 -43.95
CA GLY A 155 23.44 -58.59 -44.85
C GLY A 155 24.11 -58.32 -46.18
#